data_AF-A0A7J4RLV9-F1
#
_entry.id   AF-A0A7J4RLV9-F1
#
_cell.length_a   1.000
_cell.length_b   1.000
_cell.length_c   1.000
_cell.angle_alpha   90.00
_cell.angle_beta   90.00
_cell.angle_gamma   90.00
#
_symmetry.space_group_name_H-M   'P 1'
#
loop_
_entity.id
_entity.type
_entity.pdbx_description
1 polymer ?
#
loop_
_entity_poly.entity_id
_entity_poly.type
_entity_poly.pdbx_seq_one_letter_code
_entity_poly.pdbx_strand_id
1 'polypeptide(L)'
;MAEAKFTAAIMLAIMMASVSMSGCLHDAIQEAFEKPYPEWYGEMQYIEDPMSHSDSCSSTPCVRNFTIGDPFLNETWDEVGWAVFGNAEGGNCCEHYLAATKEGWILNFGGEYPTWSEDRGHTWQEYRPSVFSQFGCMEPKPTVPGQEGLGEGSIIQATNGDLISMGWFPYPSTSGADQFYAFFYDSDEGEWSWCFNRTPEPFYDRSWQVEVIGPINGGLYGNGPWASLVISNFWHQVQNVGGQISTDGLNYEYFGFPDRDSNLDIMEVDLNP
;
A
#
# COMPACT_ATOMS: atom_id res chain seq x y z
N MET A 1 -27.06 -73.15 24.90
CA MET A 1 -27.18 -72.66 23.50
C MET A 1 -27.94 -71.33 23.40
N ALA A 2 -28.97 -71.08 24.22
CA ALA A 2 -29.68 -69.80 24.26
C ALA A 2 -28.84 -68.64 24.84
N GLU A 3 -28.08 -68.89 25.91
CA GLU A 3 -27.22 -67.86 26.54
C GLU A 3 -26.14 -67.33 25.58
N ALA A 4 -25.42 -68.21 24.87
CA ALA A 4 -24.40 -67.78 23.91
C ALA A 4 -24.97 -66.93 22.75
N LYS A 5 -26.21 -67.20 22.33
CA LYS A 5 -26.91 -66.39 21.32
C LYS A 5 -27.33 -65.02 21.87
N PHE A 6 -27.70 -64.96 23.15
CA PHE A 6 -28.04 -63.73 23.84
C PHE A 6 -26.79 -62.84 24.03
N THR A 7 -25.67 -63.41 24.45
CA THR A 7 -24.40 -62.69 24.59
C THR A 7 -23.87 -62.20 23.23
N ALA A 8 -23.99 -63.00 22.18
CA ALA A 8 -23.60 -62.60 20.83
C ALA A 8 -24.48 -61.46 20.28
N ALA A 9 -25.79 -61.50 20.53
CA ALA A 9 -26.71 -60.44 20.14
C ALA A 9 -26.40 -59.11 20.86
N ILE A 10 -26.06 -59.17 22.15
CA ILE A 10 -25.64 -57.99 22.93
C ILE A 10 -24.34 -57.41 22.39
N MET A 11 -23.32 -58.25 22.14
CA MET A 11 -22.05 -57.76 21.58
C MET A 11 -22.22 -57.16 20.18
N LEU A 12 -23.08 -57.75 19.35
CA LEU A 12 -23.38 -57.21 18.03
C LEU A 12 -24.12 -55.86 18.12
N ALA A 13 -25.06 -55.73 19.05
CA ALA A 13 -25.75 -54.46 19.30
C ALA A 13 -24.79 -53.37 19.79
N ILE A 14 -23.84 -53.72 20.67
CA ILE A 14 -22.80 -52.78 21.15
C ILE A 14 -21.86 -52.39 20.01
N MET A 15 -21.42 -53.33 19.18
CA MET A 15 -20.59 -53.01 18.00
C MET A 15 -21.34 -52.09 17.03
N MET A 16 -22.59 -52.40 16.68
CA MET A 16 -23.36 -51.55 15.77
C MET A 16 -23.62 -50.16 16.35
N ALA A 17 -23.89 -50.05 17.66
CA ALA A 17 -24.01 -48.76 18.34
C ALA A 17 -22.69 -47.96 18.30
N SER A 18 -21.55 -48.61 18.53
CA SER A 18 -20.24 -47.95 18.47
C SER A 18 -19.88 -47.43 17.08
N VAL A 19 -20.25 -48.15 16.01
CA VAL A 19 -19.99 -47.72 14.62
C VAL A 19 -20.99 -46.63 14.18
N SER A 20 -22.23 -46.64 14.69
CA SER A 20 -23.20 -45.57 14.42
C SER A 20 -22.89 -44.27 15.16
N MET A 21 -22.22 -44.34 16.32
CA MET A 21 -21.89 -43.17 17.13
C MET A 21 -20.46 -42.66 16.91
N SER A 22 -19.60 -43.37 16.15
CA SER A 22 -18.21 -42.94 15.95
C SER A 22 -18.08 -41.62 15.19
N GLY A 23 -19.03 -41.31 14.29
CA GLY A 23 -19.09 -40.01 13.60
C GLY A 23 -19.49 -38.87 14.55
N CYS A 24 -20.58 -39.04 15.29
CA CYS A 24 -21.04 -38.03 16.26
C CYS A 24 -20.09 -37.85 17.44
N LEU A 25 -19.40 -38.91 17.86
CA LEU A 25 -18.41 -38.84 18.93
C LEU A 25 -17.14 -38.13 18.44
N HIS A 26 -16.76 -38.28 17.16
CA HIS A 26 -15.64 -37.54 16.58
C HIS A 26 -15.94 -36.03 16.54
N ASP A 27 -17.10 -35.64 16.00
CA ASP A 27 -17.50 -34.23 15.90
C ASP A 27 -17.72 -33.60 17.29
N ALA A 28 -18.37 -34.33 18.22
CA ALA A 28 -18.57 -33.85 19.59
C ALA A 28 -17.26 -33.78 20.39
N ILE A 29 -16.28 -34.64 20.11
CA ILE A 29 -14.94 -34.53 20.71
C ILE A 29 -14.23 -33.30 20.12
N GLN A 30 -14.34 -33.05 18.82
CA GLN A 30 -13.71 -31.92 18.14
C GLN A 30 -14.32 -30.57 18.53
N GLU A 31 -15.64 -30.50 18.79
CA GLU A 31 -16.32 -29.32 19.37
C GLU A 31 -16.06 -29.14 20.87
N ALA A 32 -15.82 -30.23 21.62
CA ALA A 32 -15.55 -30.17 23.06
C ALA A 32 -14.11 -29.73 23.38
N PHE A 33 -13.19 -29.80 22.41
CA PHE A 33 -11.93 -29.08 22.48
C PHE A 33 -12.20 -27.63 22.06
N GLU A 34 -12.13 -26.69 23.01
CA GLU A 34 -11.96 -25.27 22.69
C GLU A 34 -10.86 -25.19 21.62
N LYS A 35 -11.19 -24.72 20.41
CA LYS A 35 -10.17 -24.39 19.43
C LYS A 35 -9.31 -23.32 20.11
N PRO A 36 -8.02 -23.57 20.42
CA PRO A 36 -7.19 -22.58 21.09
C PRO A 36 -6.91 -21.37 20.17
N TYR A 37 -7.40 -21.41 18.94
CA TYR A 37 -7.16 -20.43 17.90
C TYR A 37 -8.47 -20.00 17.19
N PRO A 38 -8.54 -18.76 16.67
CA PRO A 38 -9.64 -18.28 15.83
C PRO A 38 -9.84 -19.15 14.58
N GLU A 39 -11.05 -19.16 14.02
CA GLU A 39 -11.34 -20.00 12.84
C GLU A 39 -10.46 -19.71 11.61
N TRP A 40 -10.01 -18.47 11.45
CA TRP A 40 -9.13 -18.06 10.35
C TRP A 40 -7.65 -18.48 10.54
N TYR A 41 -7.27 -18.92 11.74
CA TYR A 41 -5.89 -19.29 12.05
C TYR A 41 -5.52 -20.62 11.37
N GLY A 42 -4.41 -20.62 10.61
CA GLY A 42 -4.00 -21.75 9.77
C GLY A 42 -4.59 -21.76 8.36
N GLU A 43 -5.52 -20.83 8.05
CA GLU A 43 -6.02 -20.63 6.68
C GLU A 43 -5.06 -19.78 5.82
N MET A 44 -4.25 -18.94 6.47
CA MET A 44 -3.24 -18.11 5.82
C MET A 44 -1.96 -18.92 5.61
N GLN A 45 -1.50 -18.99 4.36
CA GLN A 45 -0.26 -19.68 3.99
C GLN A 45 0.68 -18.67 3.33
N TYR A 46 1.98 -18.85 3.56
CA TYR A 46 2.98 -18.12 2.80
C TYR A 46 2.83 -18.43 1.32
N ILE A 47 2.67 -17.37 0.52
CA ILE A 47 2.80 -17.48 -0.94
C ILE A 47 4.27 -17.77 -1.28
N GLU A 48 5.20 -17.16 -0.54
CA GLU A 48 6.66 -17.35 -0.65
C GLU A 48 7.30 -17.37 0.73
N ASP A 49 8.36 -18.17 0.90
CA ASP A 49 9.13 -18.24 2.14
C ASP A 49 9.86 -16.91 2.38
N PRO A 50 9.68 -16.23 3.54
CA PRO A 50 10.41 -15.01 3.89
C PRO A 50 11.93 -15.13 3.77
N MET A 51 12.49 -16.33 3.92
CA MET A 51 13.91 -16.62 3.80
C MET A 51 14.41 -16.61 2.36
N SER A 52 13.51 -16.55 1.37
CA SER A 52 13.85 -16.52 -0.04
C SER A 52 14.28 -15.13 -0.53
N HIS A 53 13.97 -14.07 0.21
CA HIS A 53 14.37 -12.69 -0.11
C HIS A 53 15.85 -12.46 0.20
N SER A 54 16.59 -11.88 -0.75
CA SER A 54 18.01 -11.55 -0.57
C SER A 54 18.21 -10.21 0.15
N ASP A 55 19.24 -10.13 1.01
CA ASP A 55 19.36 -9.08 2.02
C ASP A 55 19.84 -7.72 1.56
N SER A 56 19.18 -6.70 2.06
CA SER A 56 19.64 -5.31 2.12
C SER A 56 19.86 -4.78 3.55
N CYS A 57 19.44 -5.52 4.57
CA CYS A 57 19.67 -5.15 5.97
C CYS A 57 20.97 -5.76 6.50
N SER A 58 21.53 -5.17 7.56
CA SER A 58 22.86 -5.52 8.12
C SER A 58 22.95 -6.89 8.82
N SER A 59 21.87 -7.70 8.79
CA SER A 59 21.82 -9.06 9.32
C SER A 59 21.22 -10.01 8.29
N THR A 60 22.04 -10.89 7.72
CA THR A 60 21.65 -11.88 6.70
C THR A 60 21.26 -13.23 7.32
N PRO A 61 20.05 -13.78 7.05
CA PRO A 61 18.93 -13.21 6.32
C PRO A 61 18.05 -12.25 7.16
N CYS A 62 17.47 -11.25 6.52
CA CYS A 62 16.64 -10.18 7.09
C CYS A 62 15.21 -10.63 7.37
N VAL A 63 15.04 -11.82 7.96
CA VAL A 63 13.75 -12.30 8.42
C VAL A 63 13.59 -11.93 9.89
N ARG A 64 12.50 -11.25 10.21
CA ARG A 64 12.11 -10.99 11.59
C ARG A 64 11.02 -11.99 11.99
N ASN A 65 11.30 -12.73 13.06
CA ASN A 65 10.32 -13.62 13.65
C ASN A 65 9.38 -12.84 14.56
N PHE A 66 8.09 -13.10 14.42
CA PHE A 66 7.02 -12.56 15.24
C PHE A 66 6.27 -13.72 15.88
N THR A 67 6.01 -13.57 17.17
CA THR A 67 5.16 -14.51 17.91
C THR A 67 3.70 -14.10 17.70
N ILE A 68 2.89 -15.04 17.22
CA ILE A 68 1.43 -14.91 17.18
C ILE A 68 0.89 -15.52 18.46
N GLY A 69 0.01 -14.81 19.16
CA GLY A 69 -0.63 -15.30 20.36
C GLY A 69 -2.03 -14.72 20.54
N ASP A 70 -2.73 -15.24 21.54
CA ASP A 70 -4.04 -14.72 21.90
C ASP A 70 -3.91 -13.30 22.48
N PRO A 71 -4.70 -12.32 22.01
CA PRO A 71 -4.62 -10.95 22.51
C PRO A 71 -5.12 -10.79 23.96
N PHE A 72 -5.84 -11.77 24.50
CA PHE A 72 -6.48 -11.75 25.83
C PHE A 72 -5.97 -12.85 26.77
N LEU A 73 -5.43 -13.95 26.23
CA LEU A 73 -4.82 -15.05 26.99
C LEU A 73 -3.30 -15.00 26.84
N ASN A 74 -2.57 -15.43 27.87
CA ASN A 74 -1.11 -15.55 27.80
C ASN A 74 -0.71 -16.86 27.09
N GLU A 75 -1.25 -17.06 25.88
CA GLU A 75 -1.06 -18.24 25.04
C GLU A 75 -0.39 -17.83 23.73
N THR A 76 0.63 -18.59 23.34
CA THR A 76 1.31 -18.45 22.05
C THR A 76 0.76 -19.49 21.08
N TRP A 77 0.34 -19.03 19.92
CA TRP A 77 -0.21 -19.87 18.86
C TRP A 77 0.86 -20.29 17.84
N ASP A 78 1.66 -19.34 17.36
CA ASP A 78 2.70 -19.60 16.33
C ASP A 78 3.93 -18.70 16.42
N GLU A 79 4.93 -19.03 15.61
CA GLU A 79 6.01 -18.13 15.19
C GLU A 79 5.99 -17.95 13.66
N VAL A 80 5.88 -16.70 13.21
CA VAL A 80 5.89 -16.34 11.79
C VAL A 80 7.11 -15.48 11.44
N GLY A 81 7.76 -15.80 10.32
CA GLY A 81 8.83 -14.97 9.73
C GLY A 81 8.26 -13.91 8.79
N TRP A 82 8.85 -12.71 8.79
CA TRP A 82 8.54 -11.64 7.84
C TRP A 82 9.83 -11.14 7.20
N ALA A 83 9.83 -10.96 5.88
CA ALA A 83 10.91 -10.28 5.19
C ALA A 83 10.94 -8.80 5.63
N VAL A 84 12.14 -8.27 5.85
CA VAL A 84 12.35 -6.89 6.31
C VAL A 84 13.09 -6.11 5.23
N PHE A 85 12.48 -5.01 4.80
CA PHE A 85 13.04 -4.07 3.84
C PHE A 85 13.53 -2.82 4.56
N GLY A 86 14.62 -2.23 4.07
CA GLY A 86 15.26 -1.05 4.62
C GLY A 86 15.25 0.11 3.62
N ASN A 87 16.12 1.10 3.88
CA ASN A 87 16.25 2.29 3.03
C ASN A 87 16.77 2.01 1.61
N ALA A 88 17.36 0.84 1.36
CA ALA A 88 17.79 0.43 0.04
C ALA A 88 16.60 0.08 -0.88
N GLU A 89 15.46 -0.28 -0.30
CA GLU A 89 14.18 -0.58 -0.97
C GLU A 89 13.25 0.65 -0.98
N GLY A 90 13.86 1.82 -0.87
CA GLY A 90 13.19 3.11 -0.77
C GLY A 90 12.73 3.44 0.64
N GLY A 91 12.11 4.61 0.77
CA GLY A 91 11.89 5.19 2.07
C GLY A 91 13.16 5.82 2.64
N ASN A 92 13.03 6.46 3.79
CA ASN A 92 14.17 6.87 4.59
C ASN A 92 14.01 6.29 6.01
N CYS A 93 14.71 6.81 7.03
CA CYS A 93 14.61 6.29 8.40
C CYS A 93 13.21 6.33 9.00
N CYS A 94 12.36 7.19 8.46
CA CYS A 94 11.28 7.83 9.16
C CYS A 94 10.02 7.89 8.27
N GLU A 95 10.21 7.91 6.94
CA GLU A 95 9.13 8.00 5.98
C GLU A 95 9.14 6.81 5.00
N HIS A 96 7.96 6.20 4.83
CA HIS A 96 7.62 5.24 3.78
C HIS A 96 6.20 5.56 3.29
N TYR A 97 5.95 5.49 1.97
CA TYR A 97 4.61 5.50 1.38
C TYR A 97 4.45 4.25 0.55
N LEU A 98 3.79 3.24 1.11
CA LEU A 98 3.58 1.96 0.44
C LEU A 98 2.25 1.96 -0.31
N ALA A 99 2.31 1.56 -1.58
CA ALA A 99 1.14 1.27 -2.41
C ALA A 99 1.38 -0.04 -3.17
N ALA A 100 0.34 -0.56 -3.80
CA ALA A 100 0.45 -1.72 -4.67
C ALA A 100 -0.33 -1.49 -5.96
N THR A 101 0.19 -2.04 -7.07
CA THR A 101 -0.53 -2.03 -8.34
C THR A 101 -1.51 -3.19 -8.43
N LYS A 102 -2.48 -3.10 -9.34
CA LYS A 102 -3.39 -4.21 -9.68
C LYS A 102 -2.65 -5.44 -10.24
N GLU A 103 -1.46 -5.24 -10.81
CA GLU A 103 -0.56 -6.30 -11.28
C GLU A 103 0.23 -6.96 -10.14
N GLY A 104 0.23 -6.37 -8.94
CA GLY A 104 0.93 -6.88 -7.75
C GLY A 104 2.34 -6.33 -7.57
N TRP A 105 2.70 -5.22 -8.20
CA TRP A 105 3.93 -4.50 -7.88
C TRP A 105 3.81 -3.87 -6.49
N ILE A 106 4.91 -3.84 -5.76
CA ILE A 106 5.03 -3.11 -4.51
C ILE A 106 5.66 -1.76 -4.84
N LEU A 107 5.01 -0.66 -4.46
CA LEU A 107 5.50 0.69 -4.68
C LEU A 107 5.89 1.31 -3.33
N ASN A 108 6.97 2.09 -3.32
CA ASN A 108 7.41 2.85 -2.16
C ASN A 108 7.93 4.23 -2.56
N PHE A 109 7.51 5.28 -1.85
CA PHE A 109 8.08 6.62 -2.03
C PHE A 109 8.19 7.44 -0.74
N GLY A 110 8.92 6.94 0.26
CA GLY A 110 9.26 7.75 1.44
C GLY A 110 10.71 8.26 1.47
N GLY A 111 11.43 8.16 0.36
CA GLY A 111 12.85 8.53 0.26
C GLY A 111 13.09 9.53 -0.88
N GLU A 112 14.32 9.57 -1.38
CA GLU A 112 14.71 10.51 -2.46
C GLU A 112 13.78 10.38 -3.68
N TYR A 113 13.45 9.16 -4.11
CA TYR A 113 12.67 8.92 -5.33
C TYR A 113 11.69 7.75 -5.24
N PRO A 114 10.75 7.64 -6.20
CA PRO A 114 9.92 6.46 -6.36
C PRO A 114 10.76 5.19 -6.52
N THR A 115 10.38 4.16 -5.77
CA THR A 115 10.95 2.82 -5.82
C THR A 115 9.84 1.80 -5.98
N TRP A 116 10.13 0.69 -6.64
CA TRP A 116 9.16 -0.37 -6.80
C TRP A 116 9.82 -1.74 -6.87
N SER A 117 9.01 -2.77 -6.71
CA SER A 117 9.38 -4.16 -6.95
C SER A 117 8.28 -4.85 -7.74
N GLU A 118 8.68 -5.50 -8.83
CA GLU A 118 7.79 -6.24 -9.73
C GLU A 118 7.70 -7.74 -9.37
N ASP A 119 8.51 -8.18 -8.41
CA ASP A 119 8.71 -9.58 -8.04
C ASP A 119 8.53 -9.80 -6.53
N ARG A 120 7.53 -9.13 -5.92
CA ARG A 120 7.17 -9.29 -4.49
C ARG A 120 8.32 -9.02 -3.51
N GLY A 121 9.19 -8.08 -3.87
CA GLY A 121 10.25 -7.56 -3.01
C GLY A 121 11.60 -8.27 -3.16
N HIS A 122 11.79 -9.17 -4.13
CA HIS A 122 13.09 -9.82 -4.36
C HIS A 122 14.09 -8.88 -4.99
N THR A 123 13.63 -8.06 -5.94
CA THR A 123 14.42 -7.00 -6.57
C THR A 123 13.66 -5.69 -6.54
N TRP A 124 14.42 -4.61 -6.41
CA TRP A 124 13.88 -3.26 -6.32
C TRP A 124 14.52 -2.37 -7.37
N GLN A 125 13.68 -1.54 -7.96
CA GLN A 125 14.02 -0.51 -8.91
C GLN A 125 13.84 0.87 -8.27
N GLU A 126 14.63 1.85 -8.70
CA GLU A 126 14.53 3.25 -8.28
C GLU A 126 14.48 4.12 -9.53
N TYR A 127 13.51 5.01 -9.61
CA TYR A 127 13.51 6.03 -10.65
C TYR A 127 14.49 7.14 -10.27
N ARG A 128 15.34 7.57 -11.21
CA ARG A 128 16.21 8.74 -11.02
C ARG A 128 15.93 9.76 -12.12
N PRO A 129 15.60 11.02 -11.77
CA PRO A 129 15.37 12.05 -12.76
C PRO A 129 16.66 12.36 -13.53
N SER A 130 16.49 12.79 -14.78
CA SER A 130 17.54 13.45 -15.56
C SER A 130 17.85 14.84 -15.00
N VAL A 131 18.97 15.45 -15.41
CA VAL A 131 19.31 16.84 -15.01
C VAL A 131 18.27 17.85 -15.49
N PHE A 132 17.67 17.62 -16.66
CA PHE A 132 16.63 18.47 -17.25
C PHE A 132 15.32 17.69 -17.34
N SER A 133 14.22 18.36 -16.98
CA SER A 133 12.87 17.81 -17.10
C SER A 133 12.44 17.63 -18.55
N GLN A 134 11.39 16.86 -18.82
CA GLN A 134 10.87 16.76 -20.18
C GLN A 134 10.27 18.08 -20.68
N PHE A 135 9.97 18.11 -21.98
CA PHE A 135 9.17 19.19 -22.57
C PHE A 135 7.74 19.15 -22.03
N GLY A 136 7.17 20.34 -21.77
CA GLY A 136 5.80 20.48 -21.27
C GLY A 136 5.69 20.79 -19.78
N CYS A 137 6.80 20.78 -19.01
CA CYS A 137 6.79 21.26 -17.64
C CYS A 137 6.57 22.78 -17.58
N MET A 138 5.67 23.24 -16.71
CA MET A 138 5.35 24.65 -16.54
C MET A 138 6.56 25.47 -16.05
N GLU A 139 7.34 24.92 -15.12
CA GLU A 139 8.50 25.58 -14.56
C GLU A 139 9.78 24.79 -14.88
N PRO A 140 10.66 25.31 -15.75
CA PRO A 140 11.91 24.64 -16.04
C PRO A 140 12.88 24.86 -14.88
N LYS A 141 13.28 23.77 -14.23
CA LYS A 141 14.29 23.78 -13.18
C LYS A 141 15.23 22.59 -13.34
N PRO A 142 16.53 22.81 -13.56
CA PRO A 142 17.50 21.73 -13.53
C PRO A 142 17.58 21.09 -12.14
N THR A 143 17.81 19.78 -12.08
CA THR A 143 18.09 19.07 -10.83
C THR A 143 19.50 18.48 -10.81
N VAL A 144 19.95 18.05 -9.64
CA VAL A 144 21.19 17.30 -9.44
C VAL A 144 20.81 15.95 -8.86
N PRO A 145 20.67 14.90 -9.69
CA PRO A 145 20.08 13.64 -9.24
C PRO A 145 20.82 13.03 -8.04
N GLY A 146 20.08 12.69 -6.99
CA GLY A 146 20.52 12.13 -5.73
C GLY A 146 21.02 13.18 -4.73
N GLN A 147 20.66 14.45 -4.94
CA GLN A 147 21.06 15.57 -4.08
C GLN A 147 19.91 16.56 -3.90
N GLU A 148 18.67 16.11 -3.97
CA GLU A 148 17.47 16.91 -3.82
C GLU A 148 17.13 17.13 -2.35
N GLY A 149 17.59 16.23 -1.47
CA GLY A 149 17.66 16.47 -0.03
C GLY A 149 16.61 15.72 0.76
N LEU A 150 16.64 14.37 0.68
CA LEU A 150 15.79 13.44 1.43
C LEU A 150 14.29 13.73 1.22
N GLY A 151 13.75 13.14 0.16
CA GLY A 151 12.36 13.30 -0.22
C GLY A 151 11.38 12.60 0.72
N GLU A 152 10.19 13.17 0.79
CA GLU A 152 8.99 12.61 1.41
C GLU A 152 7.89 12.66 0.36
N GLY A 153 7.48 11.50 -0.15
CA GLY A 153 6.60 11.43 -1.32
C GLY A 153 5.39 10.54 -1.15
N SER A 154 4.47 10.66 -2.10
CA SER A 154 3.33 9.77 -2.27
C SER A 154 3.35 9.18 -3.67
N ILE A 155 2.90 7.93 -3.80
CA ILE A 155 2.84 7.23 -5.09
C ILE A 155 1.59 6.36 -5.14
N ILE A 156 0.82 6.49 -6.21
CA ILE A 156 -0.39 5.72 -6.45
C ILE A 156 -0.42 5.22 -7.89
N GLN A 157 -1.21 4.17 -8.14
CA GLN A 157 -1.55 3.73 -9.48
C GLN A 157 -2.94 4.28 -9.87
N ALA A 158 -3.04 4.88 -11.05
CA ALA A 158 -4.32 5.25 -11.65
C ALA A 158 -5.02 4.02 -12.26
N THR A 159 -6.33 4.10 -12.43
CA THR A 159 -7.16 3.01 -12.97
C THR A 159 -6.67 2.46 -14.31
N ASN A 160 -6.08 3.30 -15.17
CA ASN A 160 -5.52 2.89 -16.46
C ASN A 160 -4.19 2.12 -16.32
N GLY A 161 -3.48 2.25 -15.21
CA GLY A 161 -2.22 1.55 -14.95
C GLY A 161 -1.05 2.49 -14.67
N ASP A 162 -1.18 3.78 -14.98
CA ASP A 162 -0.11 4.76 -14.81
C ASP A 162 0.27 4.92 -13.34
N LEU A 163 1.54 5.21 -13.06
CA LEU A 163 1.96 5.58 -11.71
C LEU A 163 2.11 7.08 -11.61
N ILE A 164 1.46 7.65 -10.61
CA ILE A 164 1.48 9.08 -10.37
C ILE A 164 2.08 9.28 -8.99
N SER A 165 3.08 10.14 -8.91
CA SER A 165 3.80 10.36 -7.67
C SER A 165 4.24 11.80 -7.50
N MET A 166 4.34 12.20 -6.24
CA MET A 166 4.68 13.56 -5.86
C MET A 166 5.63 13.53 -4.65
N GLY A 167 6.78 14.19 -4.78
CA GLY A 167 7.80 14.26 -3.74
C GLY A 167 8.03 15.67 -3.24
N TRP A 168 8.04 15.82 -1.92
CA TRP A 168 8.52 17.01 -1.22
C TRP A 168 9.95 16.81 -0.73
N PHE A 169 10.80 17.83 -0.91
CA PHE A 169 12.19 17.83 -0.47
C PHE A 169 12.42 19.04 0.45
N PRO A 170 12.19 18.88 1.76
CA PRO A 170 12.20 20.00 2.71
C PRO A 170 13.59 20.60 2.93
N TYR A 171 14.63 19.78 2.81
CA TYR A 171 15.95 20.15 3.30
C TYR A 171 16.76 20.93 2.25
N PRO A 172 17.59 21.89 2.69
CA PRO A 172 18.56 22.53 1.81
C PRO A 172 19.49 21.51 1.17
N SER A 173 19.66 21.63 -0.14
CA SER A 173 20.41 20.71 -0.97
C SER A 173 21.05 21.45 -2.15
N THR A 174 21.69 20.71 -3.06
CA THR A 174 22.40 21.32 -4.19
C THR A 174 21.44 21.87 -5.25
N SER A 175 20.22 21.32 -5.33
CA SER A 175 19.17 21.75 -6.28
C SER A 175 18.21 22.81 -5.71
N GLY A 176 18.31 23.14 -4.42
CA GLY A 176 17.46 24.14 -3.76
C GLY A 176 17.11 23.79 -2.31
N ALA A 177 16.05 24.40 -1.79
CA ALA A 177 15.43 24.06 -0.52
C ALA A 177 13.92 24.17 -0.70
N ASP A 178 13.15 23.37 0.04
CA ASP A 178 11.68 23.32 -0.06
C ASP A 178 11.21 23.11 -1.50
N GLN A 179 11.46 21.91 -2.04
CA GLN A 179 11.28 21.61 -3.47
C GLN A 179 10.17 20.59 -3.66
N PHE A 180 9.41 20.71 -4.75
CA PHE A 180 8.31 19.82 -5.06
C PHE A 180 8.47 19.26 -6.47
N TYR A 181 8.40 17.94 -6.61
CA TYR A 181 8.61 17.25 -7.89
C TYR A 181 7.50 16.25 -8.14
N ALA A 182 6.89 16.33 -9.32
CA ALA A 182 6.02 15.28 -9.82
C ALA A 182 6.85 14.28 -10.62
N PHE A 183 6.60 13.00 -10.38
CA PHE A 183 7.12 11.91 -11.19
C PHE A 183 5.95 11.07 -11.71
N PHE A 184 6.00 10.77 -13.01
CA PHE A 184 4.93 10.12 -13.73
C PHE A 184 5.49 8.93 -14.50
N TYR A 185 4.87 7.76 -14.38
CA TYR A 185 5.15 6.58 -15.17
C TYR A 185 3.97 6.34 -16.11
N ASP A 186 4.23 6.43 -17.41
CA ASP A 186 3.26 6.03 -18.43
C ASP A 186 3.29 4.50 -18.55
N SER A 187 2.16 3.86 -18.24
CA SER A 187 2.08 2.40 -18.23
C SER A 187 2.05 1.76 -19.61
N ASP A 188 1.60 2.50 -20.63
CA ASP A 188 1.56 2.04 -22.02
C ASP A 188 2.94 2.13 -22.67
N GLU A 189 3.72 3.17 -22.36
CA GLU A 189 5.07 3.38 -22.89
C GLU A 189 6.17 2.73 -22.03
N GLY A 190 5.89 2.50 -20.75
CA GLY A 190 6.86 1.97 -19.80
C GLY A 190 7.97 2.98 -19.45
N GLU A 191 7.68 4.28 -19.54
CA GLU A 191 8.66 5.35 -19.36
C GLU A 191 8.29 6.28 -18.21
N TRP A 192 9.33 6.70 -17.48
CA TRP A 192 9.21 7.69 -16.43
C TRP A 192 9.51 9.10 -16.96
N SER A 193 8.81 10.05 -16.36
CA SER A 193 8.85 11.47 -16.66
C SER A 193 8.80 12.27 -15.36
N TRP A 194 9.33 13.50 -15.36
CA TRP A 194 9.35 14.36 -14.18
C TRP A 194 9.22 15.85 -14.51
N CYS A 195 8.55 16.59 -13.62
CA CYS A 195 8.47 18.04 -13.64
C CYS A 195 8.68 18.62 -12.24
N PHE A 196 9.39 19.74 -12.16
CA PHE A 196 9.37 20.56 -10.96
C PHE A 196 8.01 21.25 -10.83
N ASN A 197 7.44 21.20 -9.63
CA ASN A 197 6.21 21.90 -9.28
C ASN A 197 6.50 23.03 -8.29
N ARG A 198 5.78 24.13 -8.48
CA ARG A 198 6.09 25.48 -7.98
C ARG A 198 6.28 25.59 -6.46
N THR A 199 7.15 26.53 -6.05
CA THR A 199 7.33 27.02 -4.67
C THR A 199 6.57 28.33 -4.37
N PRO A 200 6.20 28.62 -3.11
CA PRO A 200 6.43 27.82 -1.91
C PRO A 200 5.48 26.64 -1.83
N GLU A 201 5.96 25.59 -1.19
CA GLU A 201 5.14 24.43 -0.93
C GLU A 201 3.95 24.82 -0.03
N PRO A 202 2.70 24.45 -0.37
CA PRO A 202 1.55 24.66 0.49
C PRO A 202 1.36 23.49 1.46
N PHE A 203 2.35 22.62 1.65
CA PHE A 203 2.24 21.40 2.44
C PHE A 203 3.13 21.52 3.67
N TYR A 204 2.89 20.63 4.62
CA TYR A 204 3.72 20.44 5.80
C TYR A 204 3.66 18.94 6.02
N ASP A 205 4.78 18.25 5.80
CA ASP A 205 4.82 16.79 5.63
C ASP A 205 4.30 16.35 4.25
N ARG A 206 4.55 15.08 3.93
CA ARG A 206 4.13 14.35 2.75
C ARG A 206 2.68 14.62 2.37
N SER A 207 2.49 14.85 1.08
CA SER A 207 1.16 15.04 0.51
C SER A 207 0.33 13.76 0.50
N TRP A 208 -0.98 13.91 0.65
CA TRP A 208 -1.94 12.84 0.36
C TRP A 208 -2.30 12.91 -1.11
N GLN A 209 -2.17 11.79 -1.81
CA GLN A 209 -2.44 11.72 -3.24
C GLN A 209 -3.58 10.76 -3.54
N VAL A 210 -4.48 11.19 -4.42
CA VAL A 210 -5.70 10.45 -4.79
C VAL A 210 -5.97 10.61 -6.27
N GLU A 211 -6.36 9.53 -6.94
CA GLU A 211 -6.89 9.57 -8.30
C GLU A 211 -8.35 10.07 -8.29
N VAL A 212 -8.66 10.97 -9.21
CA VAL A 212 -10.03 11.23 -9.67
C VAL A 212 -10.25 10.40 -10.92
N ILE A 213 -11.08 9.37 -10.79
CA ILE A 213 -11.42 8.47 -11.89
C ILE A 213 -12.10 9.28 -12.99
N GLY A 214 -11.55 9.24 -14.20
CA GLY A 214 -12.04 10.02 -15.33
C GLY A 214 -13.07 9.30 -16.20
N PRO A 215 -13.25 9.77 -17.45
CA PRO A 215 -12.50 10.85 -18.09
C PRO A 215 -12.79 12.22 -17.46
N ILE A 216 -11.75 13.04 -17.32
CA ILE A 216 -11.83 14.38 -16.74
C ILE A 216 -11.96 15.42 -17.83
N ASN A 217 -13.01 16.23 -17.73
CA ASN A 217 -13.18 17.46 -18.48
C ASN A 217 -13.06 18.65 -17.51
N GLY A 218 -11.82 19.02 -17.19
CA GLY A 218 -11.48 19.94 -16.09
C GLY A 218 -11.46 21.42 -16.48
N GLY A 219 -11.75 21.74 -17.74
CA GLY A 219 -11.76 23.12 -18.23
C GLY A 219 -10.37 23.77 -18.11
N LEU A 220 -10.21 24.66 -17.13
CA LEU A 220 -8.94 25.37 -16.91
C LEU A 220 -7.81 24.45 -16.41
N TYR A 221 -8.13 23.36 -15.72
CA TYR A 221 -7.16 22.38 -15.22
C TYR A 221 -6.76 21.32 -16.26
N GLY A 222 -7.25 21.46 -17.49
CA GLY A 222 -7.00 20.51 -18.58
C GLY A 222 -7.98 19.35 -18.63
N ASN A 223 -7.68 18.40 -19.50
CA ASN A 223 -8.49 17.20 -19.73
C ASN A 223 -7.57 16.00 -19.73
N GLY A 224 -8.03 14.87 -19.21
CA GLY A 224 -7.23 13.66 -19.10
C GLY A 224 -8.09 12.41 -18.89
N PRO A 225 -7.50 11.22 -19.02
CA PRO A 225 -8.17 9.96 -18.70
C PRO A 225 -8.49 9.83 -17.20
N TRP A 226 -7.77 10.57 -16.36
CA TRP A 226 -7.93 10.70 -14.91
C TRP A 226 -7.41 12.08 -14.48
N ALA A 227 -7.56 12.43 -13.20
CA ALA A 227 -6.82 13.53 -12.59
C ALA A 227 -6.19 13.08 -11.27
N SER A 228 -5.11 13.73 -10.86
CA SER A 228 -4.43 13.51 -9.58
C SER A 228 -4.72 14.69 -8.67
N LEU A 229 -5.25 14.41 -7.49
CA LEU A 229 -5.38 15.38 -6.41
C LEU A 229 -4.28 15.15 -5.40
N VAL A 230 -3.60 16.24 -5.04
CA VAL A 230 -2.57 16.28 -4.00
C VAL A 230 -3.05 17.24 -2.92
N ILE A 231 -3.16 16.74 -1.69
CA ILE A 231 -3.83 17.42 -0.58
C ILE A 231 -2.87 17.53 0.61
N SER A 232 -2.84 18.71 1.21
CA SER A 232 -2.11 18.98 2.45
C SER A 232 -2.74 18.28 3.62
N ASN A 233 -1.93 17.75 4.54
CA ASN A 233 -2.44 17.27 5.82
C ASN A 233 -2.91 18.42 6.74
N PHE A 234 -2.44 19.66 6.52
CA PHE A 234 -2.62 20.75 7.49
C PHE A 234 -3.52 21.90 6.98
N TRP A 235 -3.20 22.45 5.82
CA TRP A 235 -3.72 23.77 5.43
C TRP A 235 -5.18 23.76 4.98
N HIS A 236 -5.67 22.61 4.49
CA HIS A 236 -7.08 22.45 4.10
C HIS A 236 -8.02 22.64 5.30
N GLN A 237 -7.56 22.31 6.51
CA GLN A 237 -8.36 22.39 7.73
C GLN A 237 -8.49 23.81 8.29
N VAL A 238 -7.55 24.70 7.96
CA VAL A 238 -7.45 26.03 8.58
C VAL A 238 -7.77 27.18 7.63
N GLN A 239 -7.62 27.00 6.31
CA GLN A 239 -7.67 28.10 5.34
C GLN A 239 -8.36 27.75 4.01
N ASN A 240 -8.97 26.58 3.86
CA ASN A 240 -9.58 26.11 2.60
C ASN A 240 -8.60 26.15 1.40
N VAL A 241 -7.30 25.97 1.67
CA VAL A 241 -6.20 25.95 0.68
C VAL A 241 -5.35 24.69 0.87
N GLY A 242 -4.33 24.50 0.04
CA GLY A 242 -3.44 23.34 0.15
C GLY A 242 -3.95 22.14 -0.63
N GLY A 243 -4.70 22.38 -1.71
CA GLY A 243 -5.05 21.39 -2.71
C GLY A 243 -4.37 21.74 -4.03
N GLN A 244 -3.83 20.73 -4.71
CA GLN A 244 -3.35 20.84 -6.08
C GLN A 244 -3.96 19.73 -6.94
N ILE A 245 -4.21 20.03 -8.21
CA ILE A 245 -4.77 19.10 -9.19
C ILE A 245 -3.90 19.06 -10.44
N SER A 246 -3.77 17.88 -11.03
CA SER A 246 -3.14 17.67 -12.33
C SER A 246 -3.98 16.72 -13.18
N THR A 247 -4.08 16.98 -14.48
CA THR A 247 -4.70 16.06 -15.46
C THR A 247 -3.69 15.31 -16.33
N ASP A 248 -2.39 15.56 -16.12
CA ASP A 248 -1.27 14.94 -16.85
C ASP A 248 -0.24 14.26 -15.92
N GLY A 249 -0.46 14.30 -14.60
CA GLY A 249 0.43 13.72 -13.58
C GLY A 249 1.72 14.49 -13.34
N LEU A 250 1.95 15.59 -14.05
CA LEU A 250 3.24 16.26 -14.14
C LEU A 250 3.15 17.73 -13.73
N ASN A 251 2.12 18.43 -14.20
CA ASN A 251 1.89 19.83 -13.95
C ASN A 251 0.71 19.98 -12.99
N TYR A 252 0.98 20.49 -11.79
CA TYR A 252 -0.01 20.66 -10.74
C TYR A 252 -0.38 22.13 -10.56
N GLU A 253 -1.69 22.39 -10.56
CA GLU A 253 -2.26 23.70 -10.33
C GLU A 253 -3.02 23.73 -9.01
N TYR A 254 -2.97 24.87 -8.33
CA TYR A 254 -3.69 25.06 -7.07
C TYR A 254 -5.21 25.11 -7.29
N PHE A 255 -5.94 24.48 -6.39
CA PHE A 255 -7.38 24.68 -6.25
C PHE A 255 -7.73 25.01 -4.79
N GLY A 256 -8.84 25.71 -4.60
CA GLY A 256 -9.39 26.01 -3.28
C GLY A 256 -10.39 24.95 -2.85
N PHE A 257 -10.39 24.59 -1.57
CA PHE A 257 -11.44 23.74 -1.03
C PHE A 257 -12.74 24.55 -0.83
N PRO A 258 -13.90 23.91 -1.02
CA PRO A 258 -15.17 24.48 -0.57
C PRO A 258 -15.11 24.77 0.94
N ASP A 259 -15.67 25.90 1.39
CA ASP A 259 -15.62 26.28 2.82
C ASP A 259 -16.35 25.25 3.68
N ARG A 260 -15.79 24.89 4.84
CA ARG A 260 -16.45 23.98 5.81
C ARG A 260 -17.84 24.49 6.21
N ASP A 261 -18.00 25.81 6.26
CA ASP A 261 -19.24 26.47 6.63
C ASP A 261 -20.08 26.85 5.40
N SER A 262 -19.63 26.49 4.19
CA SER A 262 -20.44 26.64 2.98
C SER A 262 -21.55 25.59 2.93
N ASN A 263 -22.68 25.98 2.36
CA ASN A 263 -23.79 25.08 2.12
C ASN A 263 -23.45 24.26 0.88
N LEU A 264 -22.69 23.18 1.08
CA LEU A 264 -22.29 22.28 -0.01
C LEU A 264 -23.51 21.58 -0.58
N ASP A 265 -23.54 21.46 -1.91
CA ASP A 265 -24.54 20.66 -2.57
C ASP A 265 -24.43 19.20 -2.09
N ILE A 266 -25.57 18.62 -1.71
CA ILE A 266 -25.63 17.21 -1.33
C ILE A 266 -25.65 16.42 -2.63
N MET A 267 -24.58 15.67 -2.89
CA MET A 267 -24.56 14.67 -3.96
C MET A 267 -24.97 13.31 -3.41
N GLU A 268 -25.98 12.71 -4.04
CA GLU A 268 -26.37 11.33 -3.79
C GLU A 268 -25.61 10.45 -4.78
N VAL A 269 -24.78 9.53 -4.27
CA VAL A 269 -24.02 8.58 -5.08
C VAL A 269 -24.71 7.24 -5.01
N ASP A 270 -25.20 6.75 -6.15
CA ASP A 270 -25.67 5.37 -6.26
C ASP A 270 -24.47 4.43 -6.36
N LEU A 271 -24.22 3.67 -5.30
CA LEU A 271 -23.15 2.68 -5.24
C LEU A 271 -23.53 1.36 -5.96
N ASN A 272 -24.77 1.25 -6.47
CA ASN A 272 -25.27 0.11 -7.26
C ASN A 272 -25.89 0.59 -8.60
N PRO A 273 -25.08 1.15 -9.52
CA PRO A 273 -25.56 1.62 -10.82
C PRO A 273 -26.08 0.51 -11.75
#